data_AF-A0A2G9N3H6-F1
#
_entry.id   AF-A0A2G9N3H6-F1
#
_cell.length_a   1.000
_cell.length_b   1.000
_cell.length_c   1.000
_cell.angle_alpha   90.00
_cell.angle_beta   90.00
_cell.angle_gamma   90.00
#
_symmetry.space_group_name_H-M   'P 1'
#
loop_
_entity.id
_entity.type
_entity.pdbx_description
1 polymer ?
#
loop_
_entity_poly.entity_id
_entity_poly.type
_entity_poly.pdbx_seq_one_letter_code
_entity_poly.pdbx_strand_id
1 'polypeptide(L)'
;MKSRFFVIAIVLVLFVILLSGCTKKGSLQDVLGNKGNSGSGGTGGSSDGSSGSTGGTGGTGTQTNPTFETKLRDCVALDTAGKIDECLLDLGKREKNDVVCNRVVLISQDRCFYQIGTDVKDDFICGKIVNGDTKNDCLKSVGLATGKEETCDKISNKGYRDECMLNSAIKNAEGDTCGKIFAPDSRDSCYRQVAVKARDAFLCDNVKQGDKDSCYLSVPGKLPGEICAKLNDVVKRVDCFVKADNIPIEEVNCTDFTDTNSTVNCSLWYSKKTGDADYCYNIKDARKTHCLEVVVDIYPDSETCGKIQSTDSIVKNLCTIKAAVIEKDIEACENIKGNSSLKRKCKIDVAVELGDTELCYSSPGDIGGSDDCLSRIALAQRDLSLCEDIRTDRAYFWCYADIALNFSAPDVCEKAPRDNLKLFPYPAKEYCYNEYAVATEDTTICNNITFSAYKAECKQKIGNLLKCVDNDGVCEEDICSVLNDNDCKSPTYCEADSECNDNKSSTKDTCSIAEKKCKFETINECANGDHYCPAFCTYEGSPGATIIDEETEKTNEDADCIPTCEQKGGIVCAEEKTCLDPIRGTTTEFTKDSCCQPDTTDPETSEIIEYCVTTE
;
A
#
# COMPACT_ATOMS: atom_id res chain seq x y z
N MET A 1 10.73 6.84 -33.45
CA MET A 1 9.44 6.35 -32.88
C MET A 1 8.74 5.25 -33.69
N LYS A 2 8.57 5.34 -35.03
CA LYS A 2 7.85 4.29 -35.80
C LYS A 2 8.50 2.89 -35.82
N SER A 3 9.81 2.78 -35.54
CA SER A 3 10.51 1.48 -35.52
C SER A 3 10.29 0.67 -34.22
N ARG A 4 10.11 1.32 -33.06
CA ARG A 4 9.96 0.64 -31.76
C ARG A 4 8.56 -0.02 -31.60
N PHE A 5 7.51 0.54 -32.21
CA PHE A 5 6.17 -0.08 -32.22
C PHE A 5 6.12 -1.40 -33.01
N PHE A 6 6.97 -1.58 -34.02
CA PHE A 6 6.96 -2.77 -34.86
C PHE A 6 7.57 -3.98 -34.15
N VAL A 7 8.57 -3.78 -33.29
CA VAL A 7 9.23 -4.86 -32.55
C VAL A 7 8.33 -5.41 -31.45
N ILE A 8 7.61 -4.55 -30.72
CA ILE A 8 6.69 -4.98 -29.65
C ILE A 8 5.48 -5.75 -30.22
N ALA A 9 4.96 -5.34 -31.38
CA ALA A 9 3.87 -6.06 -32.05
C ALA A 9 4.29 -7.46 -32.54
N ILE A 10 5.53 -7.63 -33.02
CA ILE A 10 6.04 -8.93 -33.47
C ILE A 10 6.27 -9.89 -32.28
N VAL A 11 6.74 -9.39 -31.14
CA VAL A 11 6.93 -10.21 -29.93
C VAL A 11 5.58 -10.70 -29.38
N LEU A 12 4.54 -9.86 -29.40
CA LEU A 12 3.19 -10.26 -28.96
C LEU A 12 2.56 -11.32 -29.89
N VAL A 13 2.78 -11.22 -31.20
CA VAL A 13 2.28 -12.22 -32.17
C VAL A 13 3.00 -13.56 -31.99
N LEU A 14 4.31 -13.55 -31.74
CA LEU A 14 5.07 -14.78 -31.46
C LEU A 14 4.66 -15.46 -30.14
N PHE A 15 4.31 -14.68 -29.12
CA PHE A 15 3.86 -15.21 -27.82
C PHE A 15 2.48 -15.90 -27.90
N VAL A 16 1.56 -15.38 -28.73
CA VAL A 16 0.25 -16.00 -28.97
C VAL A 16 0.37 -17.31 -29.75
N ILE A 17 1.36 -17.44 -30.64
CA ILE A 17 1.61 -18.68 -31.40
C ILE A 17 2.17 -19.78 -30.48
N LEU A 18 2.98 -19.43 -29.48
CA LEU A 18 3.56 -20.40 -28.54
C LEU A 18 2.55 -20.95 -27.51
N LEU A 19 1.50 -20.19 -27.17
CA LEU A 19 0.46 -20.63 -26.22
C LEU A 19 -0.62 -21.55 -26.85
N SER A 20 -0.56 -21.79 -28.16
CA SER A 20 -1.55 -22.60 -28.89
C SER A 20 -1.24 -24.11 -28.90
N GLY A 21 -0.12 -24.53 -28.30
CA GLY A 21 0.46 -25.86 -28.50
C GLY A 21 0.60 -26.72 -27.25
N CYS A 22 -0.47 -26.93 -26.47
CA CYS A 22 -0.49 -27.97 -25.43
C CYS A 22 -1.91 -28.51 -25.19
N THR A 23 -2.29 -29.60 -25.86
CA THR A 23 -3.36 -30.49 -25.37
C THR A 23 -2.95 -31.96 -25.45
N LYS A 24 -3.26 -32.66 -24.36
CA LYS A 24 -3.29 -34.12 -24.12
C LYS A 24 -1.96 -34.85 -23.80
N LYS A 25 -1.71 -34.99 -22.48
CA LYS A 25 -1.14 -36.22 -21.90
C LYS A 25 -2.29 -37.11 -21.44
N GLY A 26 -2.31 -38.35 -21.93
CA GLY A 26 -3.24 -39.39 -21.48
C GLY A 26 -2.83 -39.97 -20.13
N SER A 27 -3.84 -40.28 -19.30
CA SER A 27 -3.70 -41.06 -18.07
C SER A 27 -4.09 -42.52 -18.35
N LEU A 28 -3.28 -43.43 -17.82
CA LEU A 28 -3.39 -44.87 -17.92
C LEU A 28 -3.76 -45.40 -16.51
N GLN A 29 -5.02 -45.81 -16.30
CA GLN A 29 -5.39 -46.92 -15.41
C GLN A 29 -6.90 -47.22 -15.52
N ASP A 30 -7.21 -48.42 -16.00
CA ASP A 30 -8.48 -49.11 -15.83
C ASP A 30 -8.69 -49.51 -14.36
N VAL A 31 -9.96 -49.71 -13.94
CA VAL A 31 -10.49 -50.97 -13.37
C VAL A 31 -11.84 -50.77 -12.64
N LEU A 32 -12.80 -51.64 -13.01
CA LEU A 32 -14.16 -51.91 -12.52
C LEU A 32 -15.33 -51.06 -13.04
N GLY A 33 -16.22 -51.75 -13.75
CA GLY A 33 -17.45 -51.22 -14.30
C GLY A 33 -18.66 -51.40 -13.39
N ASN A 34 -19.78 -50.82 -13.80
CA ASN A 34 -21.10 -51.39 -13.53
C ASN A 34 -22.16 -50.87 -14.51
N LYS A 35 -23.07 -51.77 -14.89
CA LYS A 35 -24.30 -51.51 -15.65
C LYS A 35 -25.35 -50.83 -14.77
N GLY A 36 -26.24 -50.04 -15.40
CA GLY A 36 -27.53 -49.64 -14.83
C GLY A 36 -27.85 -48.19 -15.19
N ASN A 37 -28.64 -47.90 -16.21
CA ASN A 37 -30.11 -47.89 -16.21
C ASN A 37 -30.72 -46.74 -15.38
N SER A 38 -31.50 -45.90 -16.09
CA SER A 38 -32.68 -45.13 -15.63
C SER A 38 -32.54 -44.16 -14.47
N GLY A 39 -33.02 -42.92 -14.67
CA GLY A 39 -33.38 -42.06 -13.54
C GLY A 39 -33.47 -40.57 -13.87
N SER A 40 -34.59 -40.17 -14.45
CA SER A 40 -35.08 -38.79 -14.40
C SER A 40 -35.82 -38.55 -13.09
N GLY A 41 -35.66 -37.36 -12.50
CA GLY A 41 -36.39 -36.84 -11.33
C GLY A 41 -35.45 -36.00 -10.45
N GLY A 42 -35.65 -34.71 -10.15
CA GLY A 42 -36.86 -33.89 -10.15
C GLY A 42 -37.47 -33.85 -8.74
N THR A 43 -37.21 -32.77 -7.99
CA THR A 43 -37.95 -32.32 -6.79
C THR A 43 -37.62 -30.84 -6.58
N GLY A 44 -38.52 -29.91 -6.28
CA GLY A 44 -39.93 -29.97 -5.85
C GLY A 44 -40.18 -28.69 -5.02
N GLY A 45 -41.17 -27.89 -5.39
CA GLY A 45 -42.39 -27.71 -4.59
C GLY A 45 -42.62 -26.21 -4.32
N SER A 46 -43.78 -25.68 -3.97
CA SER A 46 -45.18 -26.10 -3.94
C SER A 46 -45.95 -24.80 -3.61
N SER A 47 -47.17 -24.56 -4.09
CA SER A 47 -48.36 -24.91 -3.30
C SER A 47 -49.66 -24.69 -4.08
N ASP A 48 -50.59 -25.57 -3.74
CA ASP A 48 -51.87 -25.89 -4.34
C ASP A 48 -53.03 -24.92 -3.99
N GLY A 49 -54.12 -25.05 -4.76
CA GLY A 49 -55.40 -24.42 -4.46
C GLY A 49 -56.59 -24.84 -5.33
N SER A 50 -56.90 -26.15 -5.33
CA SER A 50 -58.27 -26.74 -5.35
C SER A 50 -59.17 -26.77 -6.60
N SER A 51 -59.55 -28.03 -6.91
CA SER A 51 -60.91 -28.57 -7.17
C SER A 51 -61.60 -28.49 -8.54
N GLY A 52 -61.88 -29.69 -9.08
CA GLY A 52 -63.21 -30.03 -9.63
C GLY A 52 -63.31 -30.21 -11.15
N SER A 53 -62.87 -31.35 -11.68
CA SER A 53 -63.11 -31.77 -13.07
C SER A 53 -64.25 -32.79 -13.13
N THR A 54 -65.30 -32.47 -13.89
CA THR A 54 -66.16 -33.45 -14.58
C THR A 54 -65.91 -33.34 -16.08
N GLY A 55 -65.71 -34.49 -16.70
CA GLY A 55 -65.27 -34.63 -18.08
C GLY A 55 -66.25 -34.11 -19.13
N GLY A 56 -65.69 -33.52 -20.18
CA GLY A 56 -66.38 -33.10 -21.38
C GLY A 56 -65.45 -33.24 -22.58
N THR A 57 -65.85 -34.10 -23.50
CA THR A 57 -65.16 -34.52 -24.72
C THR A 57 -64.83 -33.38 -25.68
N GLY A 58 -63.55 -33.32 -26.06
CA GLY A 58 -63.03 -33.04 -27.39
C GLY A 58 -63.88 -32.22 -28.36
N GLY A 59 -63.64 -30.90 -28.37
CA GLY A 59 -63.97 -30.03 -29.49
C GLY A 59 -62.79 -29.09 -29.74
N THR A 60 -61.94 -29.42 -30.71
CA THR A 60 -60.89 -28.53 -31.22
C THR A 60 -61.55 -27.38 -32.01
N GLY A 61 -62.18 -26.46 -31.30
CA GLY A 61 -62.68 -25.22 -31.86
C GLY A 61 -61.55 -24.21 -31.93
N THR A 62 -61.05 -23.93 -33.14
CA THR A 62 -60.18 -22.79 -33.42
C THR A 62 -60.91 -21.51 -33.01
N GLN A 63 -60.67 -21.01 -31.80
CA GLN A 63 -61.09 -19.67 -31.41
C GLN A 63 -60.27 -18.67 -32.21
N THR A 64 -60.88 -18.07 -33.23
CA THR A 64 -60.30 -16.94 -33.93
C THR A 64 -60.27 -15.75 -32.97
N ASN A 65 -59.08 -15.19 -32.74
CA ASN A 65 -58.95 -13.97 -31.95
C ASN A 65 -59.84 -12.87 -32.55
N PRO A 66 -60.68 -12.18 -31.74
CA PRO A 66 -61.54 -11.13 -32.25
C PRO A 66 -60.71 -10.01 -32.87
N THR A 67 -61.19 -9.48 -34.00
CA THR A 67 -60.54 -8.35 -34.69
C THR A 67 -60.57 -7.09 -33.82
N PHE A 68 -59.68 -6.13 -34.08
CA PHE A 68 -59.66 -4.86 -33.36
C PHE A 68 -61.02 -4.14 -33.40
N GLU A 69 -61.70 -4.17 -34.55
CA GLU A 69 -63.02 -3.57 -34.75
C GLU A 69 -64.11 -4.28 -33.92
N THR A 70 -63.97 -5.58 -33.72
CA THR A 70 -64.88 -6.37 -32.87
C THR A 70 -64.69 -5.94 -31.42
N LYS A 71 -63.44 -5.93 -30.93
CA LYS A 71 -63.11 -5.48 -29.57
C LYS A 71 -63.53 -4.03 -29.32
N LEU A 72 -63.34 -3.15 -30.30
CA LEU A 72 -63.75 -1.74 -30.25
C LEU A 72 -65.27 -1.62 -30.12
N ARG A 73 -66.02 -2.39 -30.92
CA ARG A 73 -67.49 -2.43 -30.85
C ARG A 73 -67.96 -2.91 -29.48
N ASP A 74 -67.31 -3.92 -28.93
CA ASP A 74 -67.65 -4.47 -27.62
C ASP A 74 -67.45 -3.42 -26.51
N CYS A 75 -66.37 -2.63 -26.55
CA CYS A 75 -66.18 -1.53 -25.60
C CYS A 75 -67.25 -0.44 -25.69
N VAL A 76 -67.68 -0.08 -26.90
CA VAL A 76 -68.70 0.97 -27.10
C VAL A 76 -70.10 0.50 -26.71
N ALA A 77 -70.33 -0.81 -26.61
CA ALA A 77 -71.61 -1.40 -26.21
C ALA A 77 -71.84 -1.42 -24.69
N LEU A 78 -70.90 -0.95 -23.87
CA LEU A 78 -71.03 -0.92 -22.40
C LEU A 78 -72.07 0.10 -21.93
N ASP A 79 -72.63 -0.13 -20.74
CA ASP A 79 -73.83 0.56 -20.22
C ASP A 79 -73.57 1.95 -19.63
N THR A 80 -72.32 2.28 -19.31
CA THR A 80 -71.97 3.59 -18.75
C THR A 80 -70.78 4.21 -19.49
N ALA A 81 -70.82 5.53 -19.67
CA ALA A 81 -69.76 6.26 -20.36
C ALA A 81 -68.38 6.10 -19.70
N GLY A 82 -68.32 5.91 -18.38
CA GLY A 82 -67.07 5.61 -17.66
C GLY A 82 -66.50 4.24 -18.02
N LYS A 83 -67.34 3.20 -18.07
CA LYS A 83 -66.90 1.85 -18.49
C LYS A 83 -66.49 1.81 -19.97
N ILE A 84 -67.18 2.59 -20.82
CA ILE A 84 -66.80 2.75 -22.23
C ILE A 84 -65.38 3.31 -22.32
N ASP A 85 -65.10 4.44 -21.67
CA ASP A 85 -63.79 5.09 -21.73
C ASP A 85 -62.67 4.23 -21.15
N GLU A 86 -62.90 3.57 -20.02
CA GLU A 86 -61.96 2.62 -19.41
C GLU A 86 -61.63 1.46 -20.36
N CYS A 87 -62.66 0.83 -20.95
CA CYS A 87 -62.47 -0.25 -21.91
C CYS A 87 -61.71 0.21 -23.17
N LEU A 88 -62.09 1.38 -23.72
CA LEU A 88 -61.43 1.96 -24.90
C LEU A 88 -59.96 2.27 -24.62
N LEU A 89 -59.67 2.82 -23.45
CA LEU A 89 -58.30 3.15 -23.06
C LEU A 89 -57.45 1.88 -22.93
N ASP A 90 -57.94 0.87 -22.21
CA ASP A 90 -57.26 -0.42 -22.07
C ASP A 90 -57.06 -1.12 -23.40
N LEU A 91 -58.06 -1.05 -24.29
CA LEU A 91 -57.95 -1.56 -25.65
C LEU A 91 -56.85 -0.82 -26.43
N GLY A 92 -56.86 0.51 -26.41
CA GLY A 92 -55.87 1.33 -27.12
C GLY A 92 -54.44 1.10 -26.64
N LYS A 93 -54.23 0.97 -25.34
CA LYS A 93 -52.93 0.64 -24.74
C LYS A 93 -52.43 -0.75 -25.16
N ARG A 94 -53.29 -1.77 -25.06
CA ARG A 94 -52.93 -3.17 -25.40
C ARG A 94 -52.65 -3.35 -26.88
N GLU A 95 -53.49 -2.76 -27.73
CA GLU A 95 -53.42 -2.91 -29.19
C GLU A 95 -52.53 -1.84 -29.85
N LYS A 96 -51.96 -0.92 -29.05
CA LYS A 96 -51.12 0.20 -29.51
C LYS A 96 -51.80 1.04 -30.60
N ASN A 97 -53.09 1.31 -30.42
CA ASN A 97 -53.93 1.94 -31.43
C ASN A 97 -54.72 3.11 -30.84
N ASP A 98 -54.43 4.32 -31.33
CA ASP A 98 -55.02 5.56 -30.82
C ASP A 98 -56.39 5.89 -31.42
N VAL A 99 -56.87 5.13 -32.41
CA VAL A 99 -58.18 5.36 -33.06
C VAL A 99 -59.33 5.34 -32.05
N VAL A 100 -59.17 4.60 -30.94
CA VAL A 100 -60.13 4.54 -29.82
C VAL A 100 -60.40 5.92 -29.20
N CYS A 101 -59.44 6.84 -29.23
CA CYS A 101 -59.59 8.17 -28.64
C CYS A 101 -60.58 9.07 -29.38
N ASN A 102 -61.00 8.70 -30.60
CA ASN A 102 -62.08 9.38 -31.29
C ASN A 102 -63.47 8.96 -30.79
N ARG A 103 -63.54 7.99 -29.87
CA ARG A 103 -64.78 7.38 -29.38
C ARG A 103 -65.02 7.57 -27.87
N VAL A 104 -64.09 8.20 -27.15
CA VAL A 104 -64.27 8.48 -25.72
C VAL A 104 -65.38 9.50 -25.47
N VAL A 105 -66.04 9.40 -24.32
CA VAL A 105 -67.27 10.12 -23.98
C VAL A 105 -67.09 11.06 -22.80
N LEU A 106 -66.52 10.60 -21.68
CA LEU A 106 -66.33 11.41 -20.46
C LEU A 106 -64.95 12.06 -20.40
N ILE A 107 -63.89 11.34 -20.79
CA ILE A 107 -62.53 11.88 -20.81
C ILE A 107 -62.28 12.71 -22.08
N SER A 108 -61.43 13.73 -21.97
CA SER A 108 -61.02 14.49 -23.16
C SER A 108 -60.17 13.62 -24.10
N GLN A 109 -60.26 13.89 -25.40
CA GLN A 109 -59.44 13.20 -26.41
C GLN A 109 -57.94 13.36 -26.12
N ASP A 110 -57.51 14.57 -25.75
CA ASP A 110 -56.13 14.86 -25.35
C ASP A 110 -55.66 13.96 -24.18
N ARG A 111 -56.51 13.71 -23.18
CA ARG A 111 -56.20 12.81 -22.07
C ARG A 111 -56.09 11.35 -22.52
N CYS A 112 -56.97 10.93 -23.44
CA CYS A 112 -56.89 9.59 -24.03
C CYS A 112 -55.58 9.40 -24.81
N PHE A 113 -55.25 10.33 -25.72
CA PHE A 113 -54.01 10.29 -26.49
C PHE A 113 -52.78 10.35 -25.59
N TYR A 114 -52.81 11.17 -24.53
CA TYR A 114 -51.74 11.21 -23.53
C TYR A 114 -51.50 9.82 -22.93
N GLN A 115 -52.53 9.19 -22.37
CA GLN A 115 -52.40 7.93 -21.65
C GLN A 115 -51.99 6.77 -22.57
N ILE A 116 -52.45 6.74 -23.82
CA ILE A 116 -51.99 5.74 -24.79
C ILE A 116 -50.56 6.03 -25.24
N GLY A 117 -50.26 7.28 -25.59
CA GLY A 117 -48.93 7.69 -26.06
C GLY A 117 -47.83 7.37 -25.05
N THR A 118 -48.06 7.64 -23.75
CA THR A 118 -47.10 7.32 -22.69
C THR A 118 -46.92 5.83 -22.47
N ASP A 119 -47.99 5.05 -22.46
CA ASP A 119 -47.94 3.60 -22.20
C ASP A 119 -47.29 2.85 -23.37
N VAL A 120 -47.62 3.26 -24.60
CA VAL A 120 -47.07 2.67 -25.83
C VAL A 120 -45.67 3.21 -26.16
N LYS A 121 -45.31 4.37 -25.57
CA LYS A 121 -44.07 5.11 -25.81
C LYS A 121 -43.94 5.57 -27.27
N ASP A 122 -45.03 6.11 -27.81
CA ASP A 122 -45.13 6.58 -29.20
C ASP A 122 -45.40 8.09 -29.25
N ASP A 123 -44.43 8.82 -29.78
CA ASP A 123 -44.47 10.28 -29.87
C ASP A 123 -45.35 10.79 -31.02
N PHE A 124 -45.66 9.96 -32.02
CA PHE A 124 -46.66 10.28 -33.05
C PHE A 124 -48.06 10.38 -32.44
N ILE A 125 -48.39 9.52 -31.47
CA ILE A 125 -49.66 9.58 -30.74
C ILE A 125 -49.73 10.88 -29.92
N CYS A 126 -48.67 11.22 -29.19
CA CYS A 126 -48.58 12.50 -28.49
C CYS A 126 -48.71 13.70 -29.45
N GLY A 127 -48.23 13.56 -30.69
CA GLY A 127 -48.36 14.58 -31.74
C GLY A 127 -49.80 15.01 -32.05
N LYS A 128 -50.77 14.12 -31.82
CA LYS A 128 -52.21 14.32 -32.08
C LYS A 128 -52.93 15.15 -31.01
N ILE A 129 -52.31 15.38 -29.85
CA ILE A 129 -52.86 16.19 -28.76
C ILE A 129 -52.93 17.67 -29.18
N VAL A 130 -54.06 18.33 -28.92
CA VAL A 130 -54.30 19.73 -29.30
C VAL A 130 -53.81 20.69 -28.23
N ASN A 131 -54.07 20.41 -26.95
CA ASN A 131 -53.58 21.23 -25.85
C ASN A 131 -52.04 21.19 -25.78
N GLY A 132 -51.40 22.36 -25.90
CA GLY A 132 -49.94 22.47 -25.97
C GLY A 132 -49.22 21.96 -24.72
N ASP A 133 -49.76 22.19 -23.53
CA ASP A 133 -49.14 21.74 -22.28
C ASP A 133 -49.26 20.22 -22.10
N THR A 134 -50.45 19.65 -22.34
CA THR A 134 -50.66 18.20 -22.33
C THR A 134 -49.81 17.50 -23.39
N LYS A 135 -49.64 18.11 -24.57
CA LYS A 135 -48.78 17.59 -25.64
C LYS A 135 -47.32 17.57 -25.21
N ASN A 136 -46.81 18.67 -24.66
CA ASN A 136 -45.44 18.76 -24.19
C ASN A 136 -45.17 17.76 -23.05
N ASP A 137 -46.13 17.56 -22.13
CA ASP A 137 -46.00 16.58 -21.04
C ASP A 137 -46.02 15.12 -21.55
N CYS A 138 -46.87 14.81 -22.55
CA CYS A 138 -46.87 13.51 -23.23
C CYS A 138 -45.51 13.23 -23.88
N LEU A 139 -45.03 14.17 -24.70
CA LEU A 139 -43.75 14.06 -25.41
C LEU A 139 -42.58 13.94 -24.44
N LYS A 140 -42.56 14.71 -23.35
CA LYS A 140 -41.58 14.59 -22.26
C LYS A 140 -41.60 13.17 -21.69
N SER A 141 -42.76 12.68 -21.28
CA SER A 141 -42.91 11.35 -20.70
C SER A 141 -42.44 10.23 -21.65
N VAL A 142 -42.78 10.30 -22.93
CA VAL A 142 -42.31 9.36 -23.96
C VAL A 142 -40.80 9.49 -24.16
N GLY A 143 -40.26 10.70 -24.24
CA GLY A 143 -38.82 10.96 -24.37
C GLY A 143 -38.03 10.39 -23.20
N LEU A 144 -38.49 10.57 -21.96
CA LEU A 144 -37.89 9.96 -20.76
C LEU A 144 -37.92 8.43 -20.82
N ALA A 145 -39.08 7.87 -21.20
CA ALA A 145 -39.29 6.43 -21.27
C ALA A 145 -38.45 5.76 -22.36
N THR A 146 -38.18 6.44 -23.48
CA THR A 146 -37.47 5.91 -24.65
C THR A 146 -36.00 6.28 -24.68
N GLY A 147 -35.61 7.45 -24.17
CA GLY A 147 -34.27 8.03 -24.36
C GLY A 147 -34.03 8.53 -25.79
N LYS A 148 -35.09 8.84 -26.55
CA LYS A 148 -34.97 9.35 -27.92
C LYS A 148 -34.90 10.87 -27.93
N GLU A 149 -33.75 11.39 -28.34
CA GLU A 149 -33.50 12.81 -28.48
C GLU A 149 -34.49 13.51 -29.44
N GLU A 150 -34.79 12.87 -30.58
CA GLU A 150 -35.74 13.37 -31.58
C GLU A 150 -37.15 13.61 -31.03
N THR A 151 -37.56 12.84 -30.00
CA THR A 151 -38.84 13.05 -29.32
C THR A 151 -38.79 14.30 -28.45
N CYS A 152 -37.69 14.52 -27.74
CA CYS A 152 -37.49 15.72 -26.93
C CYS A 152 -37.45 16.98 -27.81
N ASP A 153 -36.87 16.92 -29.01
CA ASP A 153 -36.81 18.05 -29.96
C ASP A 153 -38.20 18.56 -30.39
N LYS A 154 -39.24 17.72 -30.31
CA LYS A 154 -40.62 18.08 -30.63
C LYS A 154 -41.30 18.92 -29.53
N ILE A 155 -40.70 19.05 -28.34
CA ILE A 155 -41.26 19.78 -27.20
C ILE A 155 -41.06 21.28 -27.38
N SER A 156 -42.15 22.04 -27.36
CA SER A 156 -42.12 23.50 -27.55
C SER A 156 -41.78 24.27 -26.26
N ASN A 157 -42.19 23.74 -25.10
CA ASN A 157 -41.85 24.34 -23.81
C ASN A 157 -40.38 24.06 -23.47
N LYS A 158 -39.57 25.12 -23.38
CA LYS A 158 -38.11 25.00 -23.15
C LYS A 158 -37.75 24.25 -21.87
N GLY A 159 -38.48 24.45 -20.76
CA GLY A 159 -38.21 23.77 -19.50
C GLY A 159 -38.43 22.26 -19.60
N TYR A 160 -39.55 21.84 -20.20
CA TYR A 160 -39.83 20.41 -20.42
C TYR A 160 -38.86 19.78 -21.41
N ARG A 161 -38.47 20.52 -22.44
CA ARG A 161 -37.49 20.06 -23.42
C ARG A 161 -36.13 19.84 -22.77
N ASP A 162 -35.63 20.81 -22.01
CA ASP A 162 -34.34 20.74 -21.34
C ASP A 162 -34.30 19.57 -20.34
N GLU A 163 -35.38 19.36 -19.58
CA GLU A 163 -35.50 18.21 -18.67
C GLU A 163 -35.55 16.87 -19.41
N CYS A 164 -36.24 16.79 -20.55
CA CYS A 164 -36.27 15.62 -21.41
C CYS A 164 -34.87 15.29 -21.97
N MET A 165 -34.16 16.31 -22.50
CA MET A 165 -32.80 16.17 -23.04
C MET A 165 -31.80 15.74 -21.98
N LEU A 166 -31.84 16.35 -20.79
CA LEU A 166 -30.99 15.99 -19.65
C LEU A 166 -31.09 14.50 -19.32
N ASN A 167 -32.32 14.00 -19.15
CA ASN A 167 -32.54 12.60 -18.81
C ASN A 167 -32.22 11.65 -19.97
N SER A 168 -32.46 12.07 -21.21
CA SER A 168 -32.08 11.30 -22.41
C SER A 168 -30.56 11.12 -22.48
N ALA A 169 -29.81 12.23 -22.36
CA ALA A 169 -28.36 12.24 -22.36
C ALA A 169 -27.78 11.35 -21.25
N ILE A 170 -28.28 11.50 -20.02
CA ILE A 170 -27.88 10.64 -18.90
C ILE A 170 -28.23 9.20 -19.20
N LYS A 171 -29.42 8.88 -19.68
CA LYS A 171 -29.85 7.49 -19.93
C LYS A 171 -28.94 6.78 -20.94
N ASN A 172 -28.56 7.47 -22.02
CA ASN A 172 -27.74 6.90 -23.08
C ASN A 172 -26.23 7.11 -22.89
N ALA A 173 -25.83 7.93 -21.91
CA ALA A 173 -24.45 8.37 -21.70
C ALA A 173 -23.88 9.13 -22.93
N GLU A 174 -24.71 9.96 -23.58
CA GLU A 174 -24.37 10.71 -24.79
C GLU A 174 -24.17 12.20 -24.47
N GLY A 175 -22.92 12.67 -24.55
CA GLY A 175 -22.56 14.06 -24.20
C GLY A 175 -23.14 15.11 -25.15
N ASP A 176 -23.25 14.81 -26.44
CA ASP A 176 -23.70 15.76 -27.47
C ASP A 176 -25.12 16.29 -27.21
N THR A 177 -26.00 15.44 -26.64
CA THR A 177 -27.36 15.82 -26.27
C THR A 177 -27.38 16.90 -25.18
N CYS A 178 -26.40 16.93 -24.27
CA CYS A 178 -26.28 18.01 -23.29
C CYS A 178 -26.10 19.37 -23.96
N GLY A 179 -25.40 19.42 -25.10
CA GLY A 179 -25.20 20.65 -25.90
C GLY A 179 -26.51 21.30 -26.39
N LYS A 180 -27.60 20.53 -26.51
CA LYS A 180 -28.92 21.02 -26.95
C LYS A 180 -29.76 21.65 -25.83
N ILE A 181 -29.36 21.52 -24.57
CA ILE A 181 -30.06 22.10 -23.41
C ILE A 181 -29.88 23.62 -23.42
N PHE A 182 -30.98 24.36 -23.30
CA PHE A 182 -30.98 25.82 -23.37
C PHE A 182 -30.52 26.47 -22.06
N ALA A 183 -31.01 25.98 -20.91
CA ALA A 183 -30.65 26.50 -19.60
C ALA A 183 -29.20 26.11 -19.22
N PRO A 184 -28.28 27.09 -19.05
CA PRO A 184 -26.85 26.79 -18.82
C PRO A 184 -26.58 25.91 -17.61
N ASP A 185 -27.24 26.14 -16.47
CA ASP A 185 -27.02 25.32 -15.27
C ASP A 185 -27.52 23.87 -15.45
N SER A 186 -28.60 23.67 -16.23
CA SER A 186 -29.10 22.33 -16.56
C SER A 186 -28.16 21.62 -17.53
N ARG A 187 -27.57 22.35 -18.47
CA ARG A 187 -26.56 21.84 -19.41
C ARG A 187 -25.29 21.39 -18.69
N ASP A 188 -24.78 22.21 -17.78
CA ASP A 188 -23.59 21.87 -17.01
C ASP A 188 -23.84 20.67 -16.09
N SER A 189 -25.03 20.61 -15.46
CA SER A 189 -25.48 19.45 -14.70
C SER A 189 -25.57 18.18 -15.55
N CYS A 190 -26.03 18.31 -16.80
CA CYS A 190 -26.05 17.21 -17.77
C CYS A 190 -24.65 16.67 -18.02
N TYR A 191 -23.71 17.53 -18.42
CA TYR A 191 -22.33 17.10 -18.71
C TYR A 191 -21.67 16.41 -17.53
N ARG A 192 -21.87 16.91 -16.29
CA ARG A 192 -21.36 16.24 -15.08
C ARG A 192 -21.91 14.82 -14.93
N GLN A 193 -23.22 14.66 -15.01
CA GLN A 193 -23.86 13.36 -14.82
C GLN A 193 -23.51 12.36 -15.94
N VAL A 194 -23.41 12.85 -17.17
CA VAL A 194 -22.97 12.04 -18.31
C VAL A 194 -21.49 11.67 -18.17
N ALA A 195 -20.61 12.59 -17.78
CA ALA A 195 -19.19 12.31 -17.54
C ALA A 195 -18.98 11.18 -16.52
N VAL A 196 -19.70 11.22 -15.40
CA VAL A 196 -19.67 10.17 -14.37
C VAL A 196 -20.14 8.82 -14.94
N LYS A 197 -21.26 8.82 -15.65
CA LYS A 197 -21.87 7.59 -16.16
C LYS A 197 -21.09 6.97 -17.32
N ALA A 198 -20.60 7.79 -18.24
CA ALA A 198 -19.76 7.40 -19.36
C ALA A 198 -18.32 7.07 -18.93
N ARG A 199 -17.91 7.51 -17.73
CA ARG A 199 -16.52 7.53 -17.27
C ARG A 199 -15.60 8.31 -18.21
N ASP A 200 -16.13 9.38 -18.78
CA ASP A 200 -15.42 10.23 -19.73
C ASP A 200 -15.22 11.62 -19.12
N ALA A 201 -14.01 11.83 -18.60
CA ALA A 201 -13.61 13.10 -18.02
C ALA A 201 -13.60 14.25 -19.04
N PHE A 202 -13.37 13.99 -20.34
CA PHE A 202 -13.28 15.05 -21.35
C PHE A 202 -14.62 15.79 -21.54
N LEU A 203 -15.75 15.17 -21.19
CA LEU A 203 -17.06 15.85 -21.20
C LEU A 203 -17.12 17.05 -20.24
N CYS A 204 -16.28 17.07 -19.20
CA CYS A 204 -16.17 18.19 -18.27
C CYS A 204 -15.57 19.46 -18.90
N ASP A 205 -14.95 19.38 -20.09
CA ASP A 205 -14.48 20.57 -20.82
C ASP A 205 -15.63 21.51 -21.22
N ASN A 206 -16.84 20.97 -21.32
CA ASN A 206 -18.06 21.71 -21.68
C ASN A 206 -18.80 22.34 -20.48
N VAL A 207 -18.29 22.18 -19.25
CA VAL A 207 -18.85 22.76 -18.02
C VAL A 207 -18.26 24.15 -17.77
N LYS A 208 -19.01 25.08 -17.14
CA LYS A 208 -18.48 26.40 -16.76
C LYS A 208 -17.23 26.30 -15.87
N GLN A 209 -16.29 27.22 -16.04
CA GLN A 209 -14.95 27.16 -15.43
C GLN A 209 -14.97 26.92 -13.91
N GLY A 210 -15.90 27.53 -13.17
CA GLY A 210 -16.00 27.37 -11.72
C GLY A 210 -16.41 25.98 -11.23
N ASP A 211 -17.02 25.17 -12.11
CA ASP A 211 -17.54 23.83 -11.77
C ASP A 211 -16.68 22.69 -12.38
N LYS A 212 -15.69 23.02 -13.23
CA LYS A 212 -14.90 22.02 -13.96
C LYS A 212 -14.15 21.06 -13.05
N ASP A 213 -13.46 21.58 -12.05
CA ASP A 213 -12.67 20.74 -11.13
C ASP A 213 -13.57 19.73 -10.39
N SER A 214 -14.76 20.16 -9.97
CA SER A 214 -15.75 19.28 -9.34
C SER A 214 -16.26 18.22 -10.32
N CYS A 215 -16.50 18.59 -11.58
CA CYS A 215 -16.85 17.64 -12.63
C CYS A 215 -15.77 16.57 -12.80
N TYR A 216 -14.52 16.97 -13.01
CA TYR A 216 -13.41 16.04 -13.23
C TYR A 216 -13.25 15.05 -12.08
N LEU A 217 -13.23 15.55 -10.84
CA LEU A 217 -13.05 14.70 -9.66
C LEU A 217 -14.27 13.82 -9.33
N SER A 218 -15.44 14.10 -9.92
CA SER A 218 -16.62 13.24 -9.77
C SER A 218 -16.57 11.98 -10.65
N VAL A 219 -15.73 11.98 -11.69
CA VAL A 219 -15.60 10.85 -12.62
C VAL A 219 -14.86 9.71 -11.91
N PRO A 220 -15.45 8.50 -11.82
CA PRO A 220 -14.83 7.40 -11.10
C PRO A 220 -13.61 6.86 -11.84
N GLY A 221 -12.53 6.62 -11.11
CA GLY A 221 -11.27 6.10 -11.64
C GLY A 221 -10.10 7.05 -11.39
N LYS A 222 -8.93 6.69 -11.92
CA LYS A 222 -7.77 7.59 -11.93
C LYS A 222 -7.90 8.53 -13.12
N LEU A 223 -7.76 9.82 -12.86
CA LEU A 223 -7.79 10.81 -13.93
C LEU A 223 -6.49 10.75 -14.74
N PRO A 224 -6.56 10.92 -16.06
CA PRO A 224 -5.38 11.13 -16.88
C PRO A 224 -4.62 12.38 -16.42
N GLY A 225 -3.28 12.37 -16.47
CA GLY A 225 -2.49 13.54 -16.06
C GLY A 225 -2.75 14.80 -16.90
N GLU A 226 -3.19 14.64 -18.14
CA GLU A 226 -3.63 15.72 -19.04
C GLU A 226 -4.90 16.39 -18.51
N ILE A 227 -5.78 15.62 -17.86
CA ILE A 227 -6.94 16.16 -17.15
C ILE A 227 -6.49 16.85 -15.86
N CYS A 228 -5.51 16.29 -15.14
CA CYS A 228 -4.94 16.95 -13.96
C CYS A 228 -4.39 18.34 -14.30
N ALA A 229 -3.74 18.50 -15.46
CA ALA A 229 -3.24 19.79 -15.94
C ALA A 229 -4.34 20.84 -16.16
N LYS A 230 -5.59 20.43 -16.39
CA LYS A 230 -6.75 21.32 -16.59
C LYS A 230 -7.43 21.77 -15.30
N LEU A 231 -7.09 21.18 -14.14
CA LEU A 231 -7.66 21.57 -12.85
C LEU A 231 -7.18 22.97 -12.45
N ASN A 232 -8.07 23.81 -11.92
CA ASN A 232 -7.72 25.17 -11.49
C ASN A 232 -7.17 25.19 -10.05
N ASP A 233 -7.79 24.45 -9.16
CA ASP A 233 -7.42 24.32 -7.75
C ASP A 233 -6.07 23.61 -7.61
N VAL A 234 -5.12 24.32 -7.02
CA VAL A 234 -3.73 23.87 -6.87
C VAL A 234 -3.64 22.56 -6.07
N VAL A 235 -4.39 22.43 -4.98
CA VAL A 235 -4.31 21.26 -4.09
C VAL A 235 -4.86 20.04 -4.80
N LYS A 236 -6.00 20.19 -5.47
CA LYS A 236 -6.62 19.11 -6.27
C LYS A 236 -5.74 18.71 -7.46
N ARG A 237 -5.12 19.68 -8.14
CA ARG A 237 -4.21 19.44 -9.26
C ARG A 237 -2.99 18.62 -8.83
N VAL A 238 -2.37 18.98 -7.72
CA VAL A 238 -1.23 18.25 -7.15
C VAL A 238 -1.62 16.81 -6.79
N ASP A 239 -2.71 16.62 -6.05
CA ASP A 239 -3.20 15.29 -5.66
C ASP A 239 -3.55 14.42 -6.89
N CYS A 240 -4.13 15.03 -7.92
CA CYS A 240 -4.44 14.38 -9.18
C CYS A 240 -3.18 13.82 -9.87
N PHE A 241 -2.11 14.61 -10.02
CA PHE A 241 -0.87 14.16 -10.65
C PHE A 241 -0.20 13.01 -9.89
N VAL A 242 -0.25 13.01 -8.57
CA VAL A 242 0.29 11.91 -7.75
C VAL A 242 -0.43 10.60 -8.02
N LYS A 243 -1.74 10.66 -8.29
CA LYS A 243 -2.60 9.49 -8.52
C LYS A 243 -2.66 9.05 -9.98
N ALA A 244 -2.29 9.93 -10.92
CA ALA A 244 -2.32 9.65 -12.35
C ALA A 244 -1.35 8.52 -12.72
N ASP A 245 -1.83 7.53 -13.47
CA ASP A 245 -1.04 6.35 -13.86
C ASP A 245 -1.03 6.06 -15.36
N ASN A 246 -1.71 6.87 -16.17
CA ASN A 246 -1.69 6.76 -17.63
C ASN A 246 -0.36 7.22 -18.23
N ILE A 247 -0.09 6.75 -19.45
CA ILE A 247 0.93 7.31 -20.33
C ILE A 247 0.32 8.56 -21.00
N PRO A 248 1.04 9.70 -21.04
CA PRO A 248 0.56 10.89 -21.72
C PRO A 248 0.24 10.61 -23.20
N ILE A 249 -0.96 10.98 -23.65
CA ILE A 249 -1.42 10.91 -25.04
C ILE A 249 -1.02 12.18 -25.81
N GLU A 250 -0.95 13.30 -25.10
CA GLU A 250 -0.48 14.60 -25.59
C GLU A 250 0.62 15.17 -24.70
N GLU A 251 1.44 16.05 -25.27
CA GLU A 251 2.51 16.73 -24.54
C GLU A 251 1.90 17.73 -23.56
N VAL A 252 2.28 17.61 -22.27
CA VAL A 252 1.85 18.53 -21.22
C VAL A 252 3.03 19.45 -20.88
N ASN A 253 2.84 20.76 -21.00
CA ASN A 253 3.86 21.72 -20.59
C ASN A 253 3.77 22.01 -19.09
N CYS A 254 4.55 21.25 -18.30
CA CYS A 254 4.56 21.40 -16.84
C CYS A 254 5.11 22.77 -16.35
N THR A 255 5.71 23.57 -17.24
CA THR A 255 6.22 24.91 -16.90
C THR A 255 5.15 26.00 -16.95
N ASP A 256 3.95 25.70 -17.46
CA ASP A 256 2.84 26.66 -17.53
C ASP A 256 2.17 26.91 -16.16
N PHE A 257 2.48 26.09 -15.14
CA PHE A 257 1.94 26.28 -13.80
C PHE A 257 2.69 27.38 -13.04
N THR A 258 1.94 28.26 -12.39
CA THR A 258 2.51 29.33 -11.56
C THR A 258 2.97 28.84 -10.19
N ASP A 259 2.44 27.71 -9.71
CA ASP A 259 2.82 27.12 -8.42
C ASP A 259 3.85 26.00 -8.57
N THR A 260 4.87 26.04 -7.72
CA THR A 260 5.99 25.08 -7.74
C THR A 260 5.53 23.63 -7.55
N ASN A 261 4.48 23.38 -6.74
CA ASN A 261 4.06 22.01 -6.45
C ASN A 261 3.41 21.33 -7.66
N SER A 262 2.60 22.04 -8.43
CA SER A 262 2.01 21.51 -9.67
C SER A 262 3.08 21.28 -10.73
N THR A 263 4.04 22.22 -10.90
CA THR A 263 5.19 22.03 -11.79
C THR A 263 5.97 20.76 -11.43
N VAL A 264 6.26 20.56 -10.14
CA VAL A 264 7.02 19.39 -9.67
C VAL A 264 6.26 18.09 -9.90
N ASN A 265 4.99 18.01 -9.51
CA ASN A 265 4.22 16.76 -9.63
C ASN A 265 3.88 16.43 -11.08
N CYS A 266 3.59 17.43 -11.92
CA CYS A 266 3.44 17.22 -13.36
C CYS A 266 4.75 16.69 -13.96
N SER A 267 5.88 17.33 -13.64
CA SER A 267 7.19 16.94 -14.19
C SER A 267 7.59 15.53 -13.77
N LEU A 268 7.34 15.16 -12.51
CA LEU A 268 7.59 13.82 -12.00
C LEU A 268 6.68 12.77 -12.65
N TRP A 269 5.38 13.06 -12.79
CA TRP A 269 4.44 12.17 -13.49
C TRP A 269 4.87 11.97 -14.95
N TYR A 270 5.14 13.07 -15.67
CA TYR A 270 5.45 13.02 -17.09
C TYR A 270 6.77 12.30 -17.35
N SER A 271 7.84 12.63 -16.62
CA SER A 271 9.15 11.98 -16.77
C SER A 271 9.07 10.49 -16.43
N LYS A 272 8.36 10.12 -15.36
CA LYS A 272 8.12 8.71 -14.97
C LYS A 272 7.37 7.91 -16.04
N LYS A 273 6.47 8.55 -16.80
CA LYS A 273 5.62 7.85 -17.78
C LYS A 273 6.21 7.82 -19.18
N THR A 274 7.12 8.73 -19.50
CA THR A 274 7.71 8.85 -20.84
C THR A 274 9.19 8.48 -20.88
N GLY A 275 9.87 8.45 -19.73
CA GLY A 275 11.32 8.35 -19.64
C GLY A 275 12.05 9.65 -19.97
N ASP A 276 11.32 10.76 -20.19
CA ASP A 276 11.95 12.01 -20.57
C ASP A 276 12.55 12.76 -19.37
N ALA A 277 13.84 12.54 -19.14
CA ALA A 277 14.61 13.17 -18.06
C ALA A 277 14.64 14.70 -18.15
N ASP A 278 14.40 15.30 -19.33
CA ASP A 278 14.40 16.75 -19.51
C ASP A 278 13.34 17.43 -18.61
N TYR A 279 12.22 16.75 -18.37
CA TYR A 279 11.17 17.25 -17.48
C TYR A 279 11.63 17.38 -16.03
N CYS A 280 12.54 16.53 -15.56
CA CYS A 280 13.06 16.66 -14.21
C CYS A 280 13.80 17.99 -14.02
N TYR A 281 14.38 18.58 -15.07
CA TYR A 281 15.07 19.87 -15.00
C TYR A 281 14.13 21.08 -14.84
N ASN A 282 12.82 20.89 -14.96
CA ASN A 282 11.84 21.89 -14.56
C ASN A 282 11.73 22.04 -13.04
N ILE A 283 12.27 21.08 -12.27
CA ILE A 283 12.28 21.07 -10.81
C ILE A 283 13.51 21.82 -10.30
N LYS A 284 13.31 22.90 -9.54
CA LYS A 284 14.38 23.81 -9.08
C LYS A 284 14.97 23.46 -7.71
N ASP A 285 14.43 22.47 -7.01
CA ASP A 285 14.84 22.09 -5.66
C ASP A 285 15.39 20.64 -5.58
N ALA A 286 15.65 20.16 -4.36
CA ALA A 286 16.23 18.84 -4.10
C ALA A 286 15.41 17.67 -4.68
N ARG A 287 14.12 17.85 -4.97
CA ARG A 287 13.26 16.83 -5.59
C ARG A 287 13.67 16.54 -7.04
N LYS A 288 14.47 17.41 -7.68
CA LYS A 288 15.05 17.17 -9.01
C LYS A 288 15.86 15.87 -9.04
N THR A 289 16.72 15.65 -8.05
CA THR A 289 17.56 14.46 -7.95
C THR A 289 16.70 13.21 -7.84
N HIS A 290 15.67 13.24 -6.97
CA HIS A 290 14.72 12.14 -6.83
C HIS A 290 13.95 11.85 -8.14
N CYS A 291 13.53 12.88 -8.88
CA CYS A 291 12.90 12.70 -10.18
C CYS A 291 13.82 11.98 -11.17
N LEU A 292 15.09 12.41 -11.25
CA LEU A 292 16.08 11.77 -12.14
C LEU A 292 16.33 10.31 -11.72
N GLU A 293 16.46 10.02 -10.43
CA GLU A 293 16.62 8.65 -9.92
C GLU A 293 15.44 7.76 -10.32
N VAL A 294 14.20 8.23 -10.15
CA VAL A 294 13.00 7.49 -10.57
C VAL A 294 12.99 7.22 -12.07
N VAL A 295 13.38 8.19 -12.90
CA VAL A 295 13.47 8.01 -14.36
C VAL A 295 14.53 6.95 -14.70
N VAL A 296 15.70 7.04 -14.09
CA VAL A 296 16.82 6.10 -14.30
C VAL A 296 16.46 4.68 -13.87
N ASP A 297 15.67 4.52 -12.81
CA ASP A 297 15.25 3.20 -12.33
C ASP A 297 14.28 2.51 -13.29
N ILE A 298 13.45 3.29 -14.00
CA ILE A 298 12.43 2.75 -14.92
C ILE A 298 12.97 2.65 -16.36
N TYR A 299 13.78 3.63 -16.79
CA TYR A 299 14.33 3.74 -18.15
C TYR A 299 15.86 3.91 -18.12
N PRO A 300 16.60 2.90 -17.65
CA PRO A 300 18.06 2.90 -17.68
C PRO A 300 18.59 2.60 -19.10
N ASP A 301 18.21 3.38 -20.12
CA ASP A 301 18.76 3.22 -21.48
C ASP A 301 19.76 4.34 -21.81
N SER A 302 20.68 4.07 -22.74
CA SER A 302 21.77 4.99 -23.07
C SER A 302 21.27 6.34 -23.62
N GLU A 303 20.13 6.36 -24.30
CA GLU A 303 19.47 7.57 -24.80
C GLU A 303 18.99 8.44 -23.62
N THR A 304 18.27 7.85 -22.65
CA THR A 304 17.82 8.50 -21.42
C THR A 304 19.00 8.99 -20.57
N CYS A 305 20.03 8.17 -20.35
CA CYS A 305 21.23 8.57 -19.61
C CYS A 305 22.00 9.72 -20.29
N GLY A 306 21.95 9.78 -21.63
CA GLY A 306 22.54 10.85 -22.42
C GLY A 306 21.98 12.23 -22.10
N LYS A 307 20.67 12.31 -21.81
CA LYS A 307 19.94 13.54 -21.48
C LYS A 307 20.27 14.09 -20.09
N ILE A 308 20.73 13.26 -19.15
CA ILE A 308 21.10 13.71 -17.81
C ILE A 308 22.32 14.65 -17.90
N GLN A 309 22.17 15.87 -17.38
CA GLN A 309 23.20 16.91 -17.35
C GLN A 309 24.41 16.48 -16.52
N SER A 310 25.61 16.96 -16.90
CA SER A 310 26.87 16.60 -16.24
C SER A 310 26.98 17.11 -14.79
N THR A 311 26.20 18.14 -14.42
CA THR A 311 26.12 18.63 -13.04
C THR A 311 25.56 17.58 -12.09
N ASP A 312 24.74 16.66 -12.59
CA ASP A 312 24.15 15.55 -11.82
C ASP A 312 24.98 14.26 -12.02
N SER A 313 26.30 14.39 -11.91
CA SER A 313 27.28 13.34 -12.25
C SER A 313 27.06 12.00 -11.52
N ILE A 314 26.56 12.03 -10.28
CA ILE A 314 26.25 10.80 -9.51
C ILE A 314 25.11 10.04 -10.19
N VAL A 315 23.97 10.69 -10.42
CA VAL A 315 22.79 10.07 -11.06
C VAL A 315 23.11 9.65 -12.50
N LYS A 316 23.87 10.46 -13.24
CA LYS A 316 24.32 10.13 -14.60
C LYS A 316 25.21 8.88 -14.62
N ASN A 317 26.18 8.77 -13.70
CA ASN A 317 27.06 7.61 -13.60
C ASN A 317 26.25 6.36 -13.24
N LEU A 318 25.30 6.46 -12.30
CA LEU A 318 24.41 5.34 -11.95
C LEU A 318 23.54 4.91 -13.14
N CYS A 319 22.98 5.86 -13.89
CA CYS A 319 22.23 5.56 -15.12
C CYS A 319 23.10 4.82 -16.13
N THR A 320 24.29 5.35 -16.41
CA THR A 320 25.23 4.75 -17.37
C THR A 320 25.57 3.32 -16.98
N ILE A 321 25.77 3.02 -15.69
CA ILE A 321 26.00 1.65 -15.22
C ILE A 321 24.82 0.74 -15.57
N LYS A 322 23.60 1.15 -15.21
CA LYS A 322 22.40 0.34 -15.47
C LYS A 322 22.18 0.11 -16.96
N ALA A 323 22.36 1.15 -17.77
CA ALA A 323 22.26 1.08 -19.23
C ALA A 323 23.30 0.14 -19.84
N ALA A 324 24.56 0.28 -19.44
CA ALA A 324 25.64 -0.59 -19.90
C ALA A 324 25.33 -2.07 -19.63
N VAL A 325 24.81 -2.40 -18.43
CA VAL A 325 24.46 -3.77 -18.05
C VAL A 325 23.29 -4.31 -18.89
N ILE A 326 22.21 -3.54 -19.02
CA ILE A 326 21.01 -3.97 -19.77
C ILE A 326 21.30 -4.10 -21.27
N GLU A 327 22.08 -3.18 -21.83
CA GLU A 327 22.45 -3.16 -23.24
C GLU A 327 23.65 -4.07 -23.55
N LYS A 328 24.30 -4.63 -22.51
CA LYS A 328 25.53 -5.42 -22.59
C LYS A 328 26.67 -4.67 -23.31
N ASP A 329 26.73 -3.36 -23.11
CA ASP A 329 27.70 -2.46 -23.73
C ASP A 329 28.80 -2.07 -22.72
N ILE A 330 29.97 -2.72 -22.83
CA ILE A 330 31.12 -2.40 -21.99
C ILE A 330 31.74 -1.03 -22.31
N GLU A 331 31.62 -0.56 -23.55
CA GLU A 331 32.18 0.74 -23.95
C GLU A 331 31.41 1.88 -23.30
N ALA A 332 30.11 1.70 -23.04
CA ALA A 332 29.31 2.65 -22.27
C ALA A 332 29.91 2.95 -20.88
N CYS A 333 30.56 1.98 -20.24
CA CYS A 333 31.24 2.20 -18.96
C CYS A 333 32.40 3.21 -19.04
N GLU A 334 32.97 3.45 -20.23
CA GLU A 334 33.99 4.47 -20.43
C GLU A 334 33.46 5.91 -20.29
N ASN A 335 32.13 6.10 -20.41
CA ASN A 335 31.48 7.39 -20.26
C ASN A 335 31.36 7.85 -18.80
N ILE A 336 31.65 6.99 -17.82
CA ILE A 336 31.64 7.31 -16.39
C ILE A 336 32.83 8.23 -16.06
N LYS A 337 32.55 9.47 -15.66
CA LYS A 337 33.56 10.50 -15.37
C LYS A 337 33.77 10.67 -13.86
N GLY A 338 35.02 10.92 -13.48
CA GLY A 338 35.39 11.35 -12.11
C GLY A 338 35.35 10.27 -11.02
N ASN A 339 34.97 9.02 -11.34
CA ASN A 339 34.91 7.93 -10.36
C ASN A 339 35.39 6.60 -10.97
N SER A 340 36.67 6.27 -10.77
CA SER A 340 37.28 5.03 -11.27
C SER A 340 36.68 3.77 -10.65
N SER A 341 36.24 3.84 -9.39
CA SER A 341 35.59 2.73 -8.70
C SER A 341 34.24 2.38 -9.32
N LEU A 342 33.39 3.38 -9.63
CA LEU A 342 32.13 3.17 -10.33
C LEU A 342 32.33 2.66 -11.75
N LYS A 343 33.34 3.16 -12.46
CA LYS A 343 33.72 2.66 -13.78
C LYS A 343 34.14 1.19 -13.76
N ARG A 344 34.94 0.79 -12.76
CA ARG A 344 35.30 -0.62 -12.55
C ARG A 344 34.07 -1.46 -12.24
N LYS A 345 33.22 -1.02 -11.33
CA LYS A 345 31.97 -1.70 -10.99
C LYS A 345 31.10 -1.92 -12.22
N CYS A 346 30.93 -0.90 -13.07
CA CYS A 346 30.21 -1.00 -14.33
C CYS A 346 30.71 -2.17 -15.20
N LYS A 347 32.03 -2.24 -15.41
CA LYS A 347 32.63 -3.30 -16.25
C LYS A 347 32.43 -4.69 -15.66
N ILE A 348 32.54 -4.82 -14.33
CA ILE A 348 32.26 -6.07 -13.62
C ILE A 348 30.81 -6.47 -13.81
N ASP A 349 29.85 -5.55 -13.62
CA ASP A 349 28.43 -5.84 -13.76
C ASP A 349 28.08 -6.25 -15.22
N VAL A 350 28.67 -5.60 -16.22
CA VAL A 350 28.52 -5.96 -17.64
C VAL A 350 29.15 -7.34 -17.93
N ALA A 351 30.34 -7.62 -17.39
CA ALA A 351 31.01 -8.92 -17.54
C ALA A 351 30.15 -10.06 -16.96
N VAL A 352 29.53 -9.83 -15.79
CA VAL A 352 28.62 -10.80 -15.15
C VAL A 352 27.40 -11.09 -16.03
N GLU A 353 26.78 -10.05 -16.58
CA GLU A 353 25.58 -10.16 -17.43
C GLU A 353 25.88 -10.75 -18.83
N LEU A 354 27.14 -10.64 -19.28
CA LEU A 354 27.66 -11.34 -20.47
C LEU A 354 28.10 -12.78 -20.18
N GLY A 355 28.47 -13.08 -18.93
CA GLY A 355 29.16 -14.32 -18.58
C GLY A 355 30.59 -14.40 -19.13
N ASP A 356 31.24 -13.27 -19.36
CA ASP A 356 32.56 -13.17 -19.98
C ASP A 356 33.65 -13.00 -18.91
N THR A 357 34.39 -14.08 -18.66
CA THR A 357 35.46 -14.14 -17.65
C THR A 357 36.69 -13.32 -18.04
N GLU A 358 36.96 -13.13 -19.33
CA GLU A 358 38.10 -12.33 -19.80
C GLU A 358 37.94 -10.87 -19.38
N LEU A 359 36.70 -10.37 -19.38
CA LEU A 359 36.39 -9.03 -18.91
C LEU A 359 36.66 -8.86 -17.41
N CYS A 360 36.49 -9.89 -16.59
CA CYS A 360 36.85 -9.86 -15.16
C CYS A 360 38.36 -9.65 -14.95
N TYR A 361 39.21 -10.19 -15.84
CA TYR A 361 40.67 -10.01 -15.76
C TYR A 361 41.15 -8.69 -16.36
N SER A 362 40.36 -8.10 -17.26
CA SER A 362 40.73 -6.86 -17.98
C SER A 362 40.75 -5.59 -17.11
N SER A 363 40.34 -5.66 -15.84
CA SER A 363 40.29 -4.52 -14.92
C SER A 363 41.56 -4.44 -14.03
N PRO A 364 42.58 -3.66 -14.38
CA PRO A 364 43.84 -3.62 -13.63
C PRO A 364 43.68 -3.05 -12.22
N GLY A 365 44.43 -3.63 -11.28
CA GLY A 365 44.77 -3.02 -9.99
C GLY A 365 43.93 -3.43 -8.79
N ASP A 366 43.07 -4.45 -8.90
CA ASP A 366 42.28 -4.93 -7.76
C ASP A 366 41.96 -6.41 -7.90
N ILE A 367 42.71 -7.22 -7.15
CA ILE A 367 42.55 -8.67 -7.14
C ILE A 367 41.15 -9.03 -6.66
N GLY A 368 40.62 -8.31 -5.67
CA GLY A 368 39.29 -8.55 -5.10
C GLY A 368 38.17 -8.30 -6.09
N GLY A 369 38.27 -7.24 -6.91
CA GLY A 369 37.27 -6.94 -7.94
C GLY A 369 37.15 -8.02 -9.03
N SER A 370 38.27 -8.58 -9.50
CA SER A 370 38.21 -9.70 -10.46
C SER A 370 37.66 -10.97 -9.83
N ASP A 371 38.05 -11.26 -8.58
CA ASP A 371 37.59 -12.44 -7.86
C ASP A 371 36.08 -12.38 -7.57
N ASP A 372 35.56 -11.21 -7.18
CA ASP A 372 34.12 -10.94 -7.03
C ASP A 372 33.36 -11.13 -8.35
N CYS A 373 33.92 -10.61 -9.45
CA CYS A 373 33.37 -10.78 -10.80
C CYS A 373 33.23 -12.26 -11.19
N LEU A 374 34.29 -13.05 -11.01
CA LEU A 374 34.28 -14.50 -11.29
C LEU A 374 33.27 -15.23 -10.40
N SER A 375 33.22 -14.89 -9.11
CA SER A 375 32.25 -15.48 -8.17
C SER A 375 30.80 -15.26 -8.63
N ARG A 376 30.48 -14.04 -9.06
CA ARG A 376 29.14 -13.69 -9.56
C ARG A 376 28.80 -14.38 -10.88
N ILE A 377 29.76 -14.54 -11.80
CA ILE A 377 29.56 -15.35 -13.02
C ILE A 377 29.33 -16.82 -12.66
N ALA A 378 30.13 -17.38 -11.77
CA ALA A 378 30.00 -18.76 -11.27
C ALA A 378 28.59 -19.00 -10.70
N LEU A 379 28.09 -18.07 -9.90
CA LEU A 379 26.74 -18.10 -9.34
C LEU A 379 25.64 -18.05 -10.42
N ALA A 380 25.76 -17.12 -11.37
CA ALA A 380 24.77 -16.94 -12.44
C ALA A 380 24.71 -18.16 -13.38
N GLN A 381 25.86 -18.77 -13.68
CA GLN A 381 25.97 -19.90 -14.61
C GLN A 381 25.90 -21.27 -13.93
N ARG A 382 25.98 -21.32 -12.59
CA ARG A 382 26.16 -22.54 -11.79
C ARG A 382 27.43 -23.31 -12.16
N ASP A 383 28.46 -22.60 -12.56
CA ASP A 383 29.74 -23.19 -12.96
C ASP A 383 30.76 -23.08 -11.83
N LEU A 384 30.90 -24.17 -11.07
CA LEU A 384 31.85 -24.26 -9.96
C LEU A 384 33.32 -24.16 -10.42
N SER A 385 33.61 -24.48 -11.70
CA SER A 385 34.99 -24.41 -12.19
C SER A 385 35.53 -22.99 -12.18
N LEU A 386 34.66 -21.98 -12.31
CA LEU A 386 35.03 -20.58 -12.21
C LEU A 386 35.46 -20.16 -10.80
N CYS A 387 34.97 -20.83 -9.76
CA CYS A 387 35.47 -20.59 -8.40
C CYS A 387 36.96 -20.99 -8.28
N GLU A 388 37.44 -21.95 -9.08
CA GLU A 388 38.85 -22.38 -9.05
C GLU A 388 39.82 -21.29 -9.53
N ASP A 389 39.35 -20.35 -10.35
CA ASP A 389 40.15 -19.25 -10.87
C ASP A 389 40.24 -18.05 -9.90
N ILE A 390 39.50 -18.08 -8.78
CA ILE A 390 39.51 -17.02 -7.76
C ILE A 390 40.82 -17.05 -6.96
N ARG A 391 41.49 -15.91 -6.80
CA ARG A 391 42.84 -15.86 -6.23
C ARG A 391 42.89 -15.66 -4.72
N THR A 392 41.96 -14.89 -4.17
CA THR A 392 41.87 -14.60 -2.74
C THR A 392 41.10 -15.69 -2.01
N ASP A 393 41.64 -16.12 -0.88
CA ASP A 393 41.05 -17.22 -0.10
C ASP A 393 39.61 -16.94 0.33
N ARG A 394 39.33 -15.69 0.73
CA ARG A 394 37.99 -15.28 1.16
C ARG A 394 36.96 -15.39 0.03
N ALA A 395 37.24 -14.77 -1.12
CA ALA A 395 36.32 -14.83 -2.25
C ALA A 395 36.15 -16.27 -2.77
N TYR A 396 37.20 -17.09 -2.67
CA TYR A 396 37.17 -18.48 -3.11
C TYR A 396 36.11 -19.30 -2.38
N PHE A 397 36.13 -19.34 -1.04
CA PHE A 397 35.13 -20.15 -0.31
C PHE A 397 33.75 -19.50 -0.32
N TRP A 398 33.65 -18.17 -0.42
CA TRP A 398 32.38 -17.47 -0.60
C TRP A 398 31.71 -17.79 -1.93
N CYS A 399 32.47 -17.96 -3.02
CA CYS A 399 31.91 -18.42 -4.31
C CYS A 399 31.15 -19.74 -4.17
N TYR A 400 31.72 -20.71 -3.46
CA TYR A 400 31.03 -21.98 -3.18
C TYR A 400 29.85 -21.81 -2.22
N ALA A 401 29.98 -20.98 -1.19
CA ALA A 401 28.90 -20.73 -0.21
C ALA A 401 27.69 -20.04 -0.85
N ASP A 402 27.91 -19.03 -1.69
CA ASP A 402 26.85 -18.31 -2.41
C ASP A 402 26.09 -19.24 -3.35
N ILE A 403 26.82 -20.10 -4.08
CA ILE A 403 26.21 -21.11 -4.95
C ILE A 403 25.41 -22.12 -4.12
N ALA A 404 25.97 -22.60 -3.00
CA ALA A 404 25.26 -23.49 -2.11
C ALA A 404 23.96 -22.86 -1.61
N LEU A 405 24.01 -21.63 -1.09
CA LEU A 405 22.87 -20.88 -0.53
C LEU A 405 21.78 -20.64 -1.57
N ASN A 406 22.14 -20.12 -2.73
CA ASN A 406 21.17 -19.75 -3.77
C ASN A 406 20.45 -20.96 -4.40
N PHE A 407 21.04 -22.15 -4.28
CA PHE A 407 20.43 -23.40 -4.77
C PHE A 407 20.03 -24.38 -3.67
N SER A 408 20.09 -23.96 -2.39
CA SER A 408 19.81 -24.81 -1.22
C SER A 408 20.53 -26.16 -1.29
N ALA A 409 21.79 -26.15 -1.73
CA ALA A 409 22.58 -27.32 -2.06
C ALA A 409 23.88 -27.35 -1.22
N PRO A 410 23.81 -27.76 0.06
CA PRO A 410 24.98 -27.73 0.95
C PRO A 410 26.09 -28.70 0.51
N ASP A 411 25.79 -29.70 -0.34
CA ASP A 411 26.78 -30.60 -0.94
C ASP A 411 27.72 -29.90 -1.93
N VAL A 412 27.40 -28.69 -2.39
CA VAL A 412 28.31 -27.83 -3.16
C VAL A 412 29.59 -27.55 -2.36
N CYS A 413 29.52 -27.44 -1.04
CA CYS A 413 30.70 -27.19 -0.21
C CYS A 413 31.72 -28.33 -0.24
N GLU A 414 31.32 -29.58 -0.47
CA GLU A 414 32.27 -30.70 -0.64
C GLU A 414 33.13 -30.55 -1.91
N LYS A 415 32.71 -29.69 -2.84
CA LYS A 415 33.40 -29.48 -4.12
C LYS A 415 34.44 -28.37 -4.07
N ALA A 416 34.74 -27.78 -2.91
CA ALA A 416 35.80 -26.78 -2.75
C ALA A 416 37.16 -27.43 -2.41
N PRO A 417 38.03 -27.75 -3.41
CA PRO A 417 39.22 -28.58 -3.23
C PRO A 417 40.39 -27.95 -2.46
N ARG A 418 40.38 -26.65 -2.15
CA ARG A 418 41.54 -26.00 -1.49
C ARG A 418 41.62 -26.37 -0.01
N ASP A 419 42.53 -27.29 0.29
CA ASP A 419 42.85 -27.71 1.66
C ASP A 419 43.69 -26.68 2.44
N ASN A 420 44.44 -25.82 1.75
CA ASN A 420 45.36 -24.86 2.36
C ASN A 420 45.08 -23.44 1.85
N LEU A 421 44.26 -22.70 2.59
CA LEU A 421 44.07 -21.26 2.39
C LEU A 421 45.23 -20.50 3.04
N LYS A 422 45.79 -19.48 2.38
CA LYS A 422 46.95 -18.72 2.89
C LYS A 422 46.63 -17.93 4.16
N LEU A 423 45.41 -17.42 4.27
CA LEU A 423 44.98 -16.56 5.38
C LEU A 423 44.18 -17.31 6.45
N PHE A 424 43.79 -18.56 6.20
CA PHE A 424 42.80 -19.26 7.02
C PHE A 424 43.29 -20.66 7.44
N PRO A 425 43.14 -21.05 8.71
CA PRO A 425 43.68 -22.30 9.25
C PRO A 425 42.93 -23.58 8.82
N TYR A 426 41.74 -23.47 8.22
CA TYR A 426 40.92 -24.62 7.82
C TYR A 426 40.77 -24.72 6.28
N PRO A 427 40.47 -25.92 5.75
CA PRO A 427 40.10 -26.09 4.35
C PRO A 427 38.89 -25.25 3.94
N ALA A 428 38.83 -24.86 2.67
CA ALA A 428 37.78 -24.01 2.14
C ALA A 428 36.35 -24.56 2.34
N LYS A 429 36.18 -25.88 2.22
CA LYS A 429 34.89 -26.54 2.45
C LYS A 429 34.31 -26.29 3.86
N GLU A 430 35.18 -26.16 4.85
CA GLU A 430 34.77 -25.95 6.24
C GLU A 430 34.17 -24.55 6.40
N TYR A 431 34.80 -23.55 5.79
CA TYR A 431 34.27 -22.19 5.72
C TYR A 431 32.96 -22.14 4.93
N CYS A 432 32.88 -22.80 3.77
CA CYS A 432 31.65 -22.88 3.00
C CYS A 432 30.48 -23.44 3.84
N TYR A 433 30.70 -24.53 4.58
CA TYR A 433 29.68 -25.09 5.47
C TYR A 433 29.32 -24.15 6.62
N ASN A 434 30.29 -23.46 7.21
CA ASN A 434 30.02 -22.47 8.25
C ASN A 434 29.14 -21.32 7.72
N GLU A 435 29.49 -20.72 6.59
CA GLU A 435 28.71 -19.62 5.99
C GLU A 435 27.31 -20.06 5.61
N TYR A 436 27.16 -21.25 4.99
CA TYR A 436 25.86 -21.81 4.65
C TYR A 436 25.01 -22.03 5.92
N ALA A 437 25.58 -22.70 6.93
CA ALA A 437 24.86 -23.03 8.17
C ALA A 437 24.41 -21.77 8.93
N VAL A 438 25.27 -20.75 8.97
CA VAL A 438 24.97 -19.45 9.61
C VAL A 438 23.84 -18.73 8.87
N ALA A 439 23.93 -18.64 7.54
CA ALA A 439 22.92 -17.94 6.74
C ALA A 439 21.57 -18.66 6.68
N THR A 440 21.54 -20.00 6.85
CA THR A 440 20.28 -20.76 6.92
C THR A 440 19.83 -21.07 8.36
N GLU A 441 20.57 -20.62 9.37
CA GLU A 441 20.34 -20.91 10.79
C GLU A 441 20.21 -22.41 11.11
N ASP A 442 20.85 -23.28 10.31
CA ASP A 442 20.71 -24.74 10.42
C ASP A 442 21.95 -25.35 11.09
N THR A 443 21.84 -25.56 12.41
CA THR A 443 22.91 -26.18 13.21
C THR A 443 23.27 -27.59 12.78
N THR A 444 22.39 -28.29 12.04
CA THR A 444 22.68 -29.64 11.54
C THR A 444 23.74 -29.61 10.45
N ILE A 445 23.83 -28.53 9.67
CA ILE A 445 24.86 -28.35 8.64
C ILE A 445 26.25 -28.20 9.26
N CYS A 446 26.38 -27.59 10.44
CA CYS A 446 27.66 -27.56 11.17
C CYS A 446 28.21 -28.97 11.46
N ASN A 447 27.40 -30.03 11.43
CA ASN A 447 27.91 -31.39 11.63
C ASN A 447 28.82 -31.88 10.47
N ASN A 448 28.73 -31.26 9.29
CA ASN A 448 29.58 -31.54 8.13
C ASN A 448 30.99 -30.95 8.28
N ILE A 449 31.19 -30.01 9.21
CA ILE A 449 32.51 -29.47 9.53
C ILE A 449 33.36 -30.55 10.19
N THR A 450 34.58 -30.82 9.75
CA THR A 450 35.41 -31.91 10.29
C THR A 450 36.18 -31.50 11.54
N PHE A 451 36.56 -30.23 11.65
CA PHE A 451 37.34 -29.69 12.76
C PHE A 451 36.43 -29.38 13.96
N SER A 452 36.64 -30.07 15.09
CA SER A 452 35.78 -29.96 16.27
C SER A 452 35.70 -28.54 16.84
N ALA A 453 36.81 -27.82 16.90
CA ALA A 453 36.85 -26.44 17.38
C ALA A 453 36.00 -25.51 16.48
N TYR A 454 36.15 -25.63 15.16
CA TYR A 454 35.42 -24.80 14.20
C TYR A 454 33.93 -25.18 14.11
N LYS A 455 33.61 -26.47 14.28
CA LYS A 455 32.23 -26.96 14.41
C LYS A 455 31.53 -26.36 15.62
N ALA A 456 32.22 -26.28 16.76
CA ALA A 456 31.69 -25.66 17.97
C ALA A 456 31.45 -24.17 17.75
N GLU A 457 32.38 -23.47 17.10
CA GLU A 457 32.23 -22.06 16.70
C GLU A 457 31.01 -21.85 15.78
N CYS A 458 30.82 -22.69 14.76
CA CYS A 458 29.65 -22.65 13.86
C CYS A 458 28.34 -22.76 14.64
N LYS A 459 28.23 -23.76 15.53
CA LYS A 459 27.04 -23.96 16.38
C LYS A 459 26.82 -22.80 17.34
N GLN A 460 27.90 -22.25 17.90
CA GLN A 460 27.83 -21.09 18.78
C GLN A 460 27.34 -19.86 18.04
N LYS A 461 27.83 -19.59 16.82
CA LYS A 461 27.38 -18.47 15.98
C LYS A 461 25.88 -18.55 15.70
N ILE A 462 25.38 -19.71 15.29
CA ILE A 462 23.95 -19.91 15.04
C ILE A 462 23.16 -19.81 16.35
N GLY A 463 23.65 -20.40 17.44
CA GLY A 463 23.02 -20.29 18.77
C GLY A 463 22.91 -18.84 19.24
N ASN A 464 23.95 -18.03 18.99
CA ASN A 464 23.93 -16.60 19.26
C ASN A 464 22.94 -15.84 18.38
N LEU A 465 22.84 -16.18 17.09
CA LEU A 465 21.85 -15.58 16.19
C LEU A 465 20.41 -15.92 16.61
N LEU A 466 20.15 -17.17 16.99
CA LEU A 466 18.83 -17.62 17.46
C LEU A 466 18.43 -17.05 18.83
N LYS A 467 19.37 -16.45 19.57
CA LYS A 467 19.10 -15.72 20.83
C LYS A 467 18.71 -14.27 20.59
N CYS A 468 18.93 -13.74 19.39
CA CYS A 468 18.64 -12.37 19.02
C CYS A 468 17.34 -12.35 18.21
N VAL A 469 16.20 -12.24 18.89
CA VAL A 469 14.88 -12.38 18.28
C VAL A 469 14.12 -11.07 18.37
N ASP A 470 14.05 -10.37 17.25
CA ASP A 470 13.33 -9.08 17.14
C ASP A 470 11.91 -9.11 17.73
N ASN A 471 11.65 -8.22 18.69
CA ASN A 471 10.37 -7.97 19.37
C ASN A 471 9.92 -9.09 20.33
N ASP A 472 10.84 -9.87 20.88
CA ASP A 472 10.56 -10.79 21.97
C ASP A 472 10.70 -10.12 23.37
N GLY A 473 11.25 -8.91 23.41
CA GLY A 473 11.43 -8.10 24.62
C GLY A 473 12.66 -8.49 25.45
N VAL A 474 13.57 -9.30 24.92
CA VAL A 474 14.78 -9.80 25.59
C VAL A 474 16.02 -9.42 24.78
N CYS A 475 16.83 -8.51 25.30
CA CYS A 475 18.17 -8.27 24.77
C CYS A 475 19.25 -8.94 25.65
N GLU A 476 19.94 -9.94 25.11
CA GLU A 476 21.21 -10.41 25.70
C GLU A 476 22.34 -9.47 25.27
N GLU A 477 22.61 -8.40 26.04
CA GLU A 477 23.56 -7.32 25.69
C GLU A 477 24.98 -7.79 25.30
N ASP A 478 25.42 -8.96 25.77
CA ASP A 478 26.72 -9.55 25.45
C ASP A 478 26.77 -10.25 24.08
N ILE A 479 25.62 -10.53 23.47
CA ILE A 479 25.48 -11.40 22.29
C ILE A 479 24.72 -10.69 21.16
N CYS A 480 23.71 -9.90 21.52
CA CYS A 480 22.82 -9.23 20.60
C CYS A 480 23.12 -7.73 20.54
N SER A 481 22.86 -7.14 19.38
CA SER A 481 23.05 -5.72 19.09
C SER A 481 21.81 -5.19 18.40
N VAL A 482 21.62 -3.85 18.41
CA VAL A 482 20.54 -3.18 17.66
C VAL A 482 20.42 -3.66 16.20
N LEU A 483 21.52 -4.14 15.59
CA LEU A 483 21.54 -4.56 14.19
C LEU A 483 20.91 -5.94 13.95
N ASN A 484 20.88 -6.81 14.96
CA ASN A 484 20.37 -8.18 14.87
C ASN A 484 19.28 -8.48 15.90
N ASP A 485 18.96 -7.52 16.76
CA ASP A 485 17.85 -7.57 17.71
C ASP A 485 17.34 -6.14 18.00
N ASN A 486 16.11 -5.82 17.59
CA ASN A 486 15.49 -4.54 17.85
C ASN A 486 15.13 -4.31 19.33
N ASP A 487 15.08 -5.37 20.15
CA ASP A 487 14.91 -5.24 21.60
C ASP A 487 16.21 -4.78 22.27
N CYS A 488 17.35 -4.98 21.61
CA CYS A 488 18.61 -4.40 22.03
C CYS A 488 18.63 -2.91 21.78
N LYS A 489 18.11 -2.13 22.74
CA LYS A 489 18.30 -0.69 22.76
C LYS A 489 19.79 -0.41 22.91
N SER A 490 20.34 0.39 22.00
CA SER A 490 21.65 0.99 22.27
C SER A 490 21.51 1.78 23.58
N PRO A 491 22.46 1.70 24.53
CA PRO A 491 22.47 2.55 25.73
C PRO A 491 22.55 4.05 25.39
N THR A 492 22.63 4.39 24.10
CA THR A 492 22.65 5.75 23.59
C THR A 492 21.43 6.10 22.74
N TYR A 493 20.36 5.30 22.68
CA TYR A 493 19.15 5.66 21.91
C TYR A 493 17.91 5.69 22.79
N CYS A 494 17.13 6.76 22.68
CA CYS A 494 15.97 7.00 23.52
C CYS A 494 14.91 7.83 22.80
N GLU A 495 13.67 7.67 23.21
CA GLU A 495 12.53 8.51 22.87
C GLU A 495 11.97 9.24 24.10
N ALA A 496 12.30 8.77 25.31
CA ALA A 496 11.97 9.41 26.58
C ALA A 496 13.09 9.24 27.63
N ASP A 497 13.15 10.15 28.61
CA ASP A 497 14.15 10.13 29.69
C ASP A 497 14.13 8.83 30.50
N SER A 498 12.95 8.21 30.67
CA SER A 498 12.80 6.93 31.37
C SER A 498 13.55 5.76 30.71
N GLU A 499 13.94 5.92 29.45
CA GLU A 499 14.70 4.91 28.69
C GLU A 499 16.22 5.07 28.86
N CYS A 500 16.67 6.14 29.53
CA CYS A 500 18.08 6.47 29.70
C CYS A 500 18.65 6.12 31.06
N ASN A 501 18.08 5.18 31.81
CA ASN A 501 18.56 4.85 33.15
C ASN A 501 19.88 4.06 33.11
N ASP A 502 21.00 4.67 33.55
CA ASP A 502 22.29 3.96 33.70
C ASP A 502 22.50 3.28 35.07
N ASN A 503 21.45 3.29 35.90
CA ASN A 503 21.42 2.80 37.27
C ASN A 503 22.42 3.49 38.22
N LYS A 504 22.92 4.68 37.89
CA LYS A 504 23.71 5.50 38.82
C LYS A 504 22.87 6.68 39.30
N SER A 505 22.54 6.65 40.58
CA SER A 505 21.88 7.79 41.23
C SER A 505 22.67 9.10 41.14
N SER A 506 23.99 9.04 40.89
CA SER A 506 24.85 10.21 40.73
C SER A 506 24.73 10.93 39.39
N THR A 507 23.92 10.44 38.46
CA THR A 507 23.70 11.04 37.14
C THR A 507 22.24 11.39 36.92
N LYS A 508 22.03 12.50 36.24
CA LYS A 508 20.76 12.89 35.67
C LYS A 508 20.69 12.35 34.25
N ASP A 509 19.76 11.43 34.08
CA ASP A 509 19.62 10.65 32.86
C ASP A 509 18.55 11.29 31.99
N THR A 510 18.95 11.87 30.85
CA THR A 510 18.06 12.61 29.96
C THR A 510 18.16 12.13 28.53
N CYS A 511 17.03 12.12 27.84
CA CYS A 511 16.94 11.83 26.43
C CYS A 511 16.98 13.11 25.60
N SER A 512 18.01 13.26 24.79
CA SER A 512 18.01 14.28 23.74
C SER A 512 17.09 13.83 22.60
N ILE A 513 15.81 14.21 22.65
CA ILE A 513 14.80 13.85 21.61
C ILE A 513 15.27 14.24 20.20
N ALA A 514 15.99 15.36 20.07
CA ALA A 514 16.49 15.85 18.78
C ALA A 514 17.61 14.96 18.20
N GLU A 515 18.47 14.42 19.05
CA GLU A 515 19.60 13.56 18.64
C GLU A 515 19.25 12.07 18.76
N LYS A 516 18.11 11.77 19.40
CA LYS A 516 17.72 10.47 19.94
C LYS A 516 18.85 9.82 20.72
N LYS A 517 19.45 10.58 21.64
CA LYS A 517 20.58 10.12 22.46
C LYS A 517 20.44 10.34 23.95
N CYS A 518 20.76 9.31 24.73
CA CYS A 518 20.88 9.43 26.18
C CYS A 518 22.09 10.28 26.56
N LYS A 519 21.88 11.19 27.51
CA LYS A 519 22.88 12.03 28.16
C LYS A 519 22.83 11.74 29.64
N PHE A 520 23.99 11.39 30.18
CA PHE A 520 24.17 11.08 31.60
C PHE A 520 25.02 12.20 32.19
N GLU A 521 24.36 13.21 32.78
CA GLU A 521 25.05 14.37 33.36
C GLU A 521 25.28 14.12 34.85
N THR A 522 26.52 14.21 35.32
CA THR A 522 26.80 14.09 36.75
C THR A 522 26.10 15.22 37.52
N ILE A 523 25.34 14.86 38.56
CA ILE A 523 24.66 15.82 39.42
C ILE A 523 25.72 16.48 40.32
N ASN A 524 26.03 17.75 40.02
CA ASN A 524 27.03 18.55 40.71
C ASN A 524 26.42 19.72 41.49
N GLU A 525 25.09 19.77 41.63
CA GLU A 525 24.38 20.74 42.45
C GLU A 525 23.45 20.03 43.44
N CYS A 526 23.11 20.72 44.52
CA CYS A 526 22.11 20.27 45.49
C CYS A 526 20.75 20.69 44.95
N ALA A 527 19.85 19.74 44.71
CA ALA A 527 18.58 20.01 44.06
C ALA A 527 17.45 19.14 44.66
N ASN A 528 16.61 19.78 45.48
CA ASN A 528 15.46 19.11 46.09
C ASN A 528 14.56 18.41 45.06
N GLY A 529 14.23 17.15 45.33
CA GLY A 529 13.32 16.29 44.56
C GLY A 529 13.99 15.51 43.42
N ASP A 530 15.33 15.44 43.37
CA ASP A 530 16.08 14.64 42.39
C ASP A 530 16.48 13.25 42.92
N HIS A 531 16.18 12.97 44.20
CA HIS A 531 16.45 11.70 44.89
C HIS A 531 17.93 11.32 44.99
N TYR A 532 18.84 12.29 44.85
CA TYR A 532 20.27 12.10 45.02
C TYR A 532 20.87 13.16 45.94
N CYS A 533 21.69 12.74 46.90
CA CYS A 533 22.40 13.64 47.80
C CYS A 533 23.90 13.60 47.50
N PRO A 534 24.44 14.56 46.71
CA PRO A 534 25.87 14.67 46.51
C PRO A 534 26.60 14.86 47.85
N ALA A 535 27.83 14.34 47.98
CA ALA A 535 28.57 14.37 49.24
C ALA A 535 28.90 15.79 49.79
N PHE A 536 28.76 16.83 48.96
CA PHE A 536 28.95 18.23 49.38
C PHE A 536 27.63 18.92 49.77
N CYS A 537 26.49 18.27 49.54
CA CYS A 537 25.18 18.74 49.95
C CYS A 537 24.87 18.36 51.40
N THR A 538 24.00 19.14 52.02
CA THR A 538 23.59 18.98 53.42
C THR A 538 22.08 18.91 53.47
N TYR A 539 21.51 18.23 54.46
CA TYR A 539 20.06 18.15 54.56
C TYR A 539 19.42 19.50 54.94
N GLU A 540 18.23 19.78 54.42
CA GLU A 540 17.49 21.01 54.69
C GLU A 540 17.24 21.18 56.21
N GLY A 541 17.65 22.33 56.75
CA GLY A 541 17.53 22.62 58.19
C GLY A 541 18.65 22.05 59.08
N SER A 542 19.77 21.62 58.50
CA SER A 542 20.97 21.24 59.25
C SER A 542 21.56 22.41 60.06
N PRO A 543 21.54 22.39 61.40
CA PRO A 543 22.00 23.51 62.21
C PRO A 543 23.51 23.74 62.03
N GLY A 544 23.87 24.77 61.27
CA GLY A 544 25.26 25.22 61.08
C GLY A 544 26.00 24.66 59.87
N ALA A 545 25.31 24.02 58.92
CA ALA A 545 25.93 23.48 57.71
C ALA A 545 25.51 24.17 56.40
N THR A 546 24.54 25.09 56.46
CA THR A 546 24.09 25.91 55.33
C THR A 546 25.19 26.89 54.90
N ILE A 547 25.87 26.58 53.81
CA ILE A 547 26.73 27.51 53.11
C ILE A 547 25.86 28.19 52.07
N ILE A 548 25.70 29.52 52.20
CA ILE A 548 25.09 30.36 51.17
C ILE A 548 26.23 30.81 50.27
N ASP A 549 26.17 30.46 49.00
CA ASP A 549 27.07 31.01 48.00
C ASP A 549 26.70 32.50 47.81
N GLU A 550 27.63 33.41 48.15
CA GLU A 550 27.36 34.86 48.17
C GLU A 550 27.12 35.46 46.77
N GLU A 551 27.52 34.77 45.70
CA GLU A 551 27.37 35.28 44.32
C GLU A 551 26.05 34.82 43.68
N THR A 552 25.56 33.64 44.07
CA THR A 552 24.34 33.03 43.50
C THR A 552 23.14 33.00 44.44
N GLU A 553 23.34 33.31 45.73
CA GLU A 553 22.35 33.21 46.81
C GLU A 553 21.75 31.78 46.99
N LYS A 554 22.37 30.75 46.41
CA LYS A 554 21.96 29.35 46.57
C LYS A 554 22.56 28.74 47.83
N THR A 555 21.82 27.83 48.48
CA THR A 555 22.31 27.03 49.62
C THR A 555 22.84 25.69 49.13
N ASN A 556 23.74 25.06 49.90
CA ASN A 556 24.11 23.66 49.73
C ASN A 556 23.11 22.70 50.42
N GLU A 557 21.87 23.12 50.59
CA GLU A 557 20.83 22.29 51.19
C GLU A 557 20.10 21.48 50.12
N ASP A 558 19.87 20.22 50.43
CA ASP A 558 19.12 19.29 49.60
C ASP A 558 18.12 18.52 50.47
N ALA A 559 16.84 18.59 50.13
CA ALA A 559 15.78 17.87 50.84
C ALA A 559 15.88 16.34 50.65
N ASP A 560 16.57 15.87 49.61
CA ASP A 560 16.86 14.45 49.39
C ASP A 560 18.03 13.94 50.25
N CYS A 561 18.83 14.85 50.83
CA CYS A 561 19.79 14.48 51.85
C CYS A 561 19.05 14.12 53.14
N ILE A 562 19.05 12.85 53.51
CA ILE A 562 18.48 12.41 54.78
C ILE A 562 19.51 12.68 55.90
N PRO A 563 19.13 13.31 57.02
CA PRO A 563 20.03 13.49 58.16
C PRO A 563 20.55 12.14 58.61
N THR A 564 21.88 11.99 58.64
CA THR A 564 22.58 10.77 59.06
C THR A 564 22.39 10.50 60.56
N CYS A 565 21.19 10.10 60.98
CA CYS A 565 20.90 9.58 62.31
C CYS A 565 20.75 8.05 62.32
N GLU A 566 20.78 7.37 61.16
CA GLU A 566 20.62 5.90 61.10
C GLU A 566 21.89 5.10 60.73
N GLN A 567 23.07 5.72 60.61
CA GLN A 567 24.32 4.97 60.40
C GLN A 567 25.22 4.81 61.63
N LYS A 568 24.84 5.33 62.81
CA LYS A 568 25.49 4.96 64.08
C LYS A 568 24.43 4.85 65.17
N GLY A 569 24.12 3.60 65.54
CA GLY A 569 23.07 3.24 66.49
C GLY A 569 23.07 4.06 67.77
N GLY A 570 21.88 4.55 68.14
CA GLY A 570 21.66 5.27 69.39
C GLY A 570 20.31 5.99 69.42
N ILE A 571 19.22 5.24 69.51
CA ILE A 571 17.89 5.81 69.77
C ILE A 571 17.81 6.24 71.25
N VAL A 572 17.49 7.51 71.49
CA VAL A 572 16.99 8.00 72.78
C VAL A 572 15.47 8.16 72.65
N CYS A 573 14.71 7.23 73.23
CA CYS A 573 13.26 7.36 73.37
C CYS A 573 12.92 8.19 74.62
N ALA A 574 12.01 9.16 74.47
CA ALA A 574 11.30 9.78 75.58
C ALA A 574 9.96 9.06 75.80
N GLU A 575 9.77 8.62 77.05
CA GLU A 575 8.53 8.36 77.79
C GLU A 575 7.47 7.37 77.23
N GLU A 576 7.51 6.18 77.85
CA GLU A 576 6.39 5.33 78.31
C GLU A 576 5.16 5.17 77.39
N LYS A 577 5.25 4.24 76.43
CA LYS A 577 4.11 3.38 76.05
C LYS A 577 4.56 1.94 75.82
N THR A 578 3.85 1.02 76.46
CA THR A 578 3.99 -0.43 76.37
C THR A 578 3.37 -0.94 75.06
N CYS A 579 4.10 -1.75 74.31
CA CYS A 579 3.57 -2.52 73.17
C CYS A 579 3.13 -3.92 73.66
N LEU A 580 1.92 -4.33 73.26
CA LEU A 580 1.39 -5.69 73.44
C LEU A 580 1.61 -6.48 72.15
N ASP A 581 2.24 -7.65 72.24
CA ASP A 581 2.32 -8.64 71.16
C ASP A 581 1.04 -9.52 71.16
N PRO A 582 0.23 -9.55 70.07
CA PRO A 582 -1.02 -10.30 70.06
C PRO A 582 -0.86 -11.82 69.90
N ILE A 583 0.34 -12.35 69.64
CA ILE A 583 0.47 -13.73 69.15
C ILE A 583 1.00 -14.72 70.20
N ARG A 584 1.60 -14.29 71.32
CA ARG A 584 2.04 -15.22 72.39
C ARG A 584 1.85 -14.63 73.79
N GLY A 585 0.72 -14.95 74.41
CA GLY A 585 0.32 -14.49 75.74
C GLY A 585 1.13 -15.03 76.93
N THR A 586 2.42 -14.67 77.04
CA THR A 586 3.22 -14.81 78.28
C THR A 586 4.22 -13.67 78.39
N THR A 587 4.20 -12.97 79.53
CA THR A 587 5.16 -11.92 79.89
C THR A 587 6.50 -12.53 80.32
N THR A 588 7.55 -12.33 79.54
CA THR A 588 8.94 -12.51 79.98
C THR A 588 9.69 -11.21 79.76
N GLU A 589 10.27 -10.67 80.84
CA GLU A 589 11.16 -9.50 80.79
C GLU A 589 12.45 -9.88 80.06
N PHE A 590 12.73 -9.20 78.95
CA PHE A 590 14.06 -9.21 78.34
C PHE A 590 14.75 -7.88 78.61
N THR A 591 15.97 -7.94 79.10
CA THR A 591 16.84 -6.77 79.27
C THR A 591 17.46 -6.36 77.95
N LYS A 592 17.84 -5.07 77.89
CA LYS A 592 18.13 -4.21 76.72
C LYS A 592 19.14 -4.72 75.67
N ASP A 593 19.84 -5.84 75.90
CA ASP A 593 21.01 -6.23 75.09
C ASP A 593 20.79 -7.42 74.14
N SER A 594 19.55 -7.81 73.85
CA SER A 594 19.27 -9.04 73.05
C SER A 594 18.67 -8.83 71.65
N CYS A 595 18.54 -7.60 71.13
CA CYS A 595 17.81 -7.33 69.88
C CYS A 595 18.67 -6.87 68.68
N CYS A 596 19.95 -7.23 68.61
CA CYS A 596 20.81 -6.78 67.50
C CYS A 596 21.73 -7.88 66.97
N GLN A 597 21.21 -8.79 66.13
CA GLN A 597 21.93 -9.38 64.99
C GLN A 597 20.95 -9.80 63.89
N PRO A 598 21.18 -9.45 62.61
CA PRO A 598 20.41 -9.98 61.49
C PRO A 598 20.96 -11.35 61.06
N ASP A 599 20.12 -12.38 61.15
CA ASP A 599 20.36 -13.68 60.55
C ASP A 599 19.84 -13.66 59.10
N THR A 600 20.69 -14.05 58.15
CA THR A 600 20.45 -13.94 56.70
C THR A 600 20.29 -15.34 56.10
N THR A 601 19.12 -15.95 56.27
CA THR A 601 18.74 -17.17 55.55
C THR A 601 17.22 -17.35 55.44
N ASP A 602 16.56 -16.68 54.48
CA ASP A 602 15.39 -17.25 53.76
C ASP A 602 14.97 -16.36 52.57
N PRO A 603 14.89 -16.86 51.31
CA PRO A 603 14.43 -16.10 50.16
C PRO A 603 13.00 -16.50 49.79
N GLU A 604 11.99 -16.14 50.58
CA GLU A 604 10.58 -16.23 50.18
C GLU A 604 9.71 -15.40 51.13
N THR A 605 9.42 -14.15 50.77
CA THR A 605 8.21 -13.38 51.14
C THR A 605 8.32 -11.96 50.58
N SER A 606 8.09 -11.84 49.28
CA SER A 606 7.55 -10.62 48.68
C SER A 606 6.04 -10.56 48.94
N GLU A 607 5.53 -9.35 49.12
CA GLU A 607 4.13 -8.97 49.41
C GLU A 607 3.75 -8.99 50.89
N ILE A 608 3.67 -7.79 51.49
CA ILE A 608 2.61 -7.40 52.43
C ILE A 608 2.66 -5.86 52.62
N ILE A 609 1.62 -5.22 52.06
CA ILE A 609 0.85 -4.10 52.59
C ILE A 609 1.30 -2.65 52.28
N GLU A 610 0.60 -2.15 51.27
CA GLU A 610 0.04 -0.80 51.07
C GLU A 610 -0.96 -0.41 52.18
N TYR A 611 -1.10 0.91 52.41
CA TYR A 611 -2.09 1.65 53.22
C TYR A 611 -1.77 1.98 54.69
N CYS A 612 -1.32 3.23 54.89
CA CYS A 612 -1.71 4.04 56.06
C CYS A 612 -2.60 5.20 55.58
N VAL A 613 -3.89 5.14 55.93
CA VAL A 613 -4.83 6.27 55.88
C VAL A 613 -4.70 7.02 57.20
N THR A 614 -4.48 8.33 57.15
CA THR A 614 -4.59 9.19 58.33
C THR A 614 -6.02 9.70 58.47
N THR A 615 -6.66 9.34 59.58
CA THR A 615 -7.75 10.11 60.19
C THR A 615 -7.31 10.53 61.58
N GLU A 616 -6.98 11.80 61.75
CA GLU A 616 -7.52 12.77 62.72
C GLU A 616 -6.91 14.16 62.44
#